data_AF-A0A7Y8F663-F1
#
_entry.id   AF-A0A7Y8F663-F1
#
_cell.length_a   1.000
_cell.length_b   1.000
_cell.length_c   1.000
_cell.angle_alpha   90.00
_cell.angle_beta   90.00
_cell.angle_gamma   90.00
#
_symmetry.space_group_name_H-M   'P 1'
#
loop_
_entity.id
_entity.type
_entity.pdbx_description
1 polymer ?
#
loop_
_entity_poly.entity_id
_entity_poly.type
_entity_poly.pdbx_seq_one_letter_code
_entity_poly.pdbx_strand_id
1 'polypeptide(L)'
;MTPDVETSTLRAQQLINLTQALTQRLSAESAAFRAHRAQDVAAGMAETQELANLYRRESAQAKAAPAFLQVIPATERDALLAATEAFEAVLSEHASVVDAARQVSEGLVRTIAAEVAGARAQGVGYGASGRATEGDGRAVALNRKA
;
A
#
# COMPACT_ATOMS: atom_id res chain seq x y z
N MET A 1 -37.46 22.12 3.95
CA MET A 1 -36.54 23.11 3.35
C MET A 1 -36.15 22.56 2.00
N THR A 2 -36.73 23.08 0.92
CA THR A 2 -36.40 22.66 -0.45
C THR A 2 -34.95 23.04 -0.74
N PRO A 3 -34.10 22.11 -1.22
CA PRO A 3 -32.73 22.44 -1.55
C PRO A 3 -32.73 23.45 -2.70
N ASP A 4 -32.02 24.55 -2.50
CA ASP A 4 -31.78 25.57 -3.51
C ASP A 4 -30.83 25.02 -4.59
N VAL A 5 -31.10 25.35 -5.87
CA VAL A 5 -30.37 24.79 -7.02
C VAL A 5 -28.92 25.22 -7.00
N GLU A 6 -28.66 26.50 -6.70
CA GLU A 6 -27.31 27.07 -6.67
C GLU A 6 -26.49 26.43 -5.54
N THR A 7 -27.06 26.36 -4.34
CA THR A 7 -26.42 25.72 -3.18
C THR A 7 -26.12 24.24 -3.42
N SER A 8 -27.06 23.52 -4.05
CA SER A 8 -26.90 22.09 -4.37
C SER A 8 -25.82 21.87 -5.43
N THR A 9 -25.72 22.78 -6.40
CA THR A 9 -24.71 22.74 -7.45
C THR A 9 -23.32 22.99 -6.89
N LEU A 10 -23.15 24.01 -6.04
CA LEU A 10 -21.88 24.28 -5.36
C LEU A 10 -21.43 23.09 -4.51
N ARG A 11 -22.36 22.43 -3.82
CA ARG A 11 -22.08 21.20 -3.07
C ARG A 11 -21.59 20.07 -3.98
N ALA A 12 -22.23 19.86 -5.13
CA ALA A 12 -21.83 18.85 -6.09
C ALA A 12 -20.41 19.13 -6.63
N GLN A 13 -20.12 20.38 -6.99
CA GLN A 13 -18.80 20.81 -7.45
C GLN A 13 -17.72 20.63 -6.37
N GLN A 14 -18.03 20.92 -5.11
CA GLN A 14 -17.12 20.68 -4.00
C GLN A 14 -16.78 19.19 -3.85
N LEU A 15 -17.78 18.30 -3.96
CA LEU A 15 -17.56 16.85 -3.94
C LEU A 15 -16.73 16.39 -5.13
N ILE A 16 -17.01 16.88 -6.34
CA ILE A 16 -16.23 16.57 -7.56
C ILE A 16 -14.76 16.95 -7.35
N ASN A 17 -14.50 18.18 -6.92
CA ASN A 17 -13.13 18.68 -6.72
C ASN A 17 -12.39 17.87 -5.66
N LEU A 18 -13.06 17.50 -4.57
CA LEU A 18 -12.47 16.69 -3.49
C LEU A 18 -12.13 15.27 -3.97
N THR A 19 -13.04 14.65 -4.73
CA THR A 19 -12.82 13.33 -5.35
C THR A 19 -11.65 13.35 -6.33
N GLN A 20 -11.56 14.39 -7.16
CA GLN A 20 -10.45 14.57 -8.11
C GLN A 20 -9.11 14.79 -7.40
N ALA A 21 -9.08 15.63 -6.36
CA ALA A 21 -7.87 15.86 -5.56
C ALA A 21 -7.36 14.57 -4.91
N LEU A 22 -8.25 13.78 -4.32
CA LEU A 22 -7.90 12.47 -3.77
C LEU A 22 -7.41 11.49 -4.85
N THR A 23 -8.06 11.47 -6.01
CA THR A 23 -7.64 10.62 -7.15
C THR A 23 -6.22 10.94 -7.59
N GLN A 24 -5.89 12.23 -7.73
CA GLN A 24 -4.54 12.68 -8.09
C GLN A 24 -3.50 12.27 -7.04
N ARG A 25 -3.84 12.43 -5.75
CA ARG A 25 -2.97 12.03 -4.63
C ARG A 25 -2.67 10.53 -4.63
N LEU A 26 -3.70 9.69 -4.69
CA LEU A 26 -3.54 8.23 -4.70
C LEU A 26 -2.78 7.74 -5.96
N SER A 27 -2.96 8.42 -7.10
CA SER A 27 -2.20 8.12 -8.32
C SER A 27 -0.72 8.44 -8.15
N ALA A 28 -0.40 9.60 -7.54
CA ALA A 28 0.98 9.99 -7.25
C ALA A 28 1.65 9.04 -6.23
N GLU A 29 0.92 8.63 -5.19
CA GLU A 29 1.41 7.65 -4.22
C GLU A 29 1.66 6.28 -4.87
N SER A 30 0.73 5.80 -5.70
CA SER A 30 0.89 4.56 -6.46
C SER A 30 2.14 4.61 -7.37
N ALA A 31 2.37 5.74 -8.03
CA ALA A 31 3.56 5.95 -8.86
C ALA A 31 4.85 5.94 -8.02
N ALA A 32 4.86 6.56 -6.85
CA ALA A 32 6.00 6.57 -5.94
C ALA A 32 6.31 5.17 -5.38
N PHE A 33 5.29 4.39 -5.03
CA PHE A 33 5.47 2.98 -4.63
C PHE A 33 6.08 2.14 -5.75
N ARG A 34 5.60 2.30 -6.99
CA ARG A 34 6.17 1.62 -8.17
C ARG A 34 7.60 2.05 -8.47
N ALA A 35 7.95 3.31 -8.18
CA ALA A 35 9.29 3.84 -8.34
C ALA A 35 10.24 3.50 -7.17
N HIS A 36 9.81 2.66 -6.21
CA HIS A 36 10.54 2.33 -4.98
C HIS A 36 10.91 3.55 -4.13
N ARG A 37 10.08 4.60 -4.16
CA ARG A 37 10.24 5.83 -3.37
C ARG A 37 9.22 5.92 -2.25
N ALA A 38 9.10 4.86 -1.47
CA ALA A 38 8.13 4.80 -0.36
C ALA A 38 8.34 5.92 0.68
N GLN A 39 9.58 6.43 0.83
CA GLN A 39 9.83 7.59 1.70
C GLN A 39 9.13 8.88 1.23
N ASP A 40 8.95 9.06 -0.08
CA ASP A 40 8.30 10.25 -0.63
C ASP A 40 6.78 10.20 -0.34
N VAL A 41 6.21 9.00 -0.31
CA VAL A 41 4.82 8.76 0.13
C VAL A 41 4.64 9.09 1.60
N ALA A 42 5.57 8.64 2.46
CA ALA A 42 5.50 8.84 3.91
C ALA A 42 5.39 10.33 4.29
N ALA A 43 6.08 11.22 3.56
CA ALA A 43 5.99 12.67 3.76
C ALA A 43 4.60 13.24 3.45
N GLY A 44 3.86 12.62 2.51
CA GLY A 44 2.53 13.05 2.09
C GLY A 44 1.37 12.41 2.86
N MET A 45 1.60 11.35 3.65
CA MET A 45 0.50 10.55 4.22
C MET A 45 -0.46 11.35 5.12
N ALA A 46 0.04 12.35 5.86
CA ALA A 46 -0.80 13.18 6.73
C ALA A 46 -1.84 13.98 5.93
N GLU A 47 -1.43 14.56 4.80
CA GLU A 47 -2.29 15.32 3.90
C GLU A 47 -3.32 14.41 3.22
N THR A 48 -2.91 13.23 2.78
CA THR A 48 -3.82 12.23 2.20
C THR A 48 -4.86 11.77 3.24
N GLN A 49 -4.45 11.58 4.49
CA GLN A 49 -5.36 11.22 5.59
C GLN A 49 -6.36 12.33 5.90
N GLU A 50 -5.94 13.60 5.88
CA GLU A 50 -6.83 14.75 6.07
C GLU A 50 -7.89 14.84 4.96
N LEU A 51 -7.45 14.75 3.70
CA LEU A 51 -8.34 14.75 2.53
C LEU A 51 -9.32 13.56 2.56
N ALA A 52 -8.85 12.36 2.93
CA ALA A 52 -9.70 11.18 3.03
C ALA A 52 -10.76 11.34 4.13
N ASN A 53 -10.39 11.93 5.27
CA ASN A 53 -11.33 12.21 6.35
C ASN A 53 -12.37 13.26 5.94
N LEU A 54 -11.95 14.32 5.23
CA LEU A 54 -12.86 15.31 4.68
C LEU A 54 -13.84 14.67 3.69
N TYR A 55 -13.35 13.86 2.75
CA TYR A 55 -14.18 13.17 1.77
C TYR A 55 -15.19 12.23 2.42
N ARG A 56 -14.78 11.47 3.45
CA ARG A 56 -15.71 10.61 4.21
C ARG A 56 -16.83 11.40 4.85
N ARG A 57 -16.54 12.56 5.45
CA ARG A 57 -17.55 13.43 6.06
C ARG A 57 -18.51 13.98 4.99
N GLU A 58 -17.97 14.55 3.92
CA GLU A 58 -18.79 15.16 2.86
C GLU A 58 -19.65 14.12 2.13
N SER A 59 -19.10 12.94 1.84
CA SER A 59 -19.84 11.83 1.25
C SER A 59 -20.94 11.30 2.16
N ALA A 60 -20.70 11.22 3.49
CA ALA A 60 -21.71 10.81 4.44
C ALA A 60 -22.87 11.82 4.51
N GLN A 61 -22.55 13.12 4.49
CA GLN A 61 -23.57 14.16 4.45
C GLN A 61 -24.35 14.16 3.13
N ALA A 62 -23.68 13.92 2.00
CA ALA A 62 -24.32 13.80 0.69
C ALA A 62 -25.29 12.60 0.66
N LYS A 63 -24.89 11.46 1.23
CA LYS A 63 -25.75 10.27 1.40
C LYS A 63 -26.93 10.52 2.33
N ALA A 64 -26.75 11.34 3.37
CA ALA A 64 -27.82 11.70 4.30
C ALA A 64 -28.87 12.65 3.69
N ALA A 65 -28.53 13.37 2.62
CA ALA A 65 -29.38 14.37 2.00
C ALA A 65 -29.54 14.17 0.49
N PRO A 66 -29.98 13.00 -0.01
CA PRO A 66 -29.93 12.64 -1.44
C PRO A 66 -30.78 13.55 -2.35
N ALA A 67 -31.68 14.36 -1.77
CA ALA A 67 -32.53 15.30 -2.48
C ALA A 67 -31.75 16.33 -3.33
N PHE A 68 -30.51 16.67 -2.97
CA PHE A 68 -29.70 17.61 -3.76
C PHE A 68 -29.40 17.06 -5.17
N LEU A 69 -29.23 15.73 -5.31
CA LEU A 69 -28.98 15.07 -6.60
C LEU A 69 -30.15 15.20 -7.58
N GLN A 70 -31.37 15.43 -7.07
CA GLN A 70 -32.54 15.61 -7.92
C GLN A 70 -32.69 17.05 -8.44
N VAL A 71 -31.99 18.00 -7.82
CA VAL A 71 -32.14 19.43 -8.09
C VAL A 71 -30.96 19.99 -8.89
N ILE A 72 -29.79 19.35 -8.82
CA ILE A 72 -28.63 19.74 -9.63
C ILE A 72 -28.83 19.45 -11.13
N PRO A 73 -28.21 20.26 -12.02
CA PRO A 73 -28.21 20.02 -13.45
C PRO A 73 -27.67 18.63 -13.83
N ALA A 74 -28.16 18.07 -14.94
CA ALA A 74 -27.72 16.76 -15.42
C ALA A 74 -26.19 16.70 -15.64
N THR A 75 -25.60 17.77 -16.16
CA THR A 75 -24.15 17.89 -16.37
C THR A 75 -23.34 17.71 -15.09
N GLU A 76 -23.82 18.23 -13.97
CA GLU A 76 -23.14 18.13 -12.67
C GLU A 76 -23.30 16.73 -12.06
N ARG A 77 -24.45 16.07 -12.29
CA ARG A 77 -24.62 14.66 -11.90
C ARG A 77 -23.69 13.75 -12.68
N ASP A 78 -23.60 13.95 -13.98
CA ASP A 78 -22.75 13.13 -14.86
C ASP A 78 -21.27 13.34 -14.51
N ALA A 79 -20.87 14.58 -14.21
CA ALA A 79 -19.52 14.88 -13.73
C ALA A 79 -19.21 14.24 -12.37
N LEU A 80 -20.17 14.24 -11.43
CA LEU A 80 -20.02 13.59 -10.14
C LEU A 80 -19.91 12.06 -10.28
N LEU A 81 -20.70 11.46 -11.17
CA LEU A 81 -20.62 10.04 -11.47
C LEU A 81 -19.26 9.67 -12.05
N ALA A 82 -18.82 10.38 -13.10
CA ALA A 82 -17.53 10.15 -13.75
C ALA A 82 -16.34 10.33 -12.79
N ALA A 83 -16.40 11.34 -11.92
CA ALA A 83 -15.37 11.55 -10.90
C ALA A 83 -15.32 10.39 -9.89
N THR A 84 -16.47 9.86 -9.49
CA THR A 84 -16.56 8.73 -8.56
C THR A 84 -16.04 7.44 -9.18
N GLU A 85 -16.42 7.14 -10.43
CA GLU A 85 -15.93 5.96 -11.16
C GLU A 85 -14.40 5.99 -11.34
N ALA A 86 -13.84 7.14 -11.71
CA ALA A 86 -12.39 7.32 -11.83
C ALA A 86 -11.69 7.12 -10.48
N PHE A 87 -12.26 7.64 -9.40
CA PHE A 87 -11.72 7.46 -8.06
C PHE A 87 -11.75 6.01 -7.60
N GLU A 88 -12.83 5.27 -7.85
CA GLU A 88 -12.94 3.85 -7.50
C GLU A 88 -11.90 3.00 -8.23
N ALA A 89 -11.65 3.27 -9.51
CA ALA A 89 -10.62 2.59 -10.30
C ALA A 89 -9.22 2.82 -9.69
N VAL A 90 -8.87 4.08 -9.39
CA VAL A 90 -7.57 4.43 -8.78
C VAL A 90 -7.44 3.87 -7.37
N LEU A 91 -8.52 3.84 -6.58
CA LEU A 91 -8.50 3.28 -5.23
C LEU A 91 -8.20 1.77 -5.25
N SER A 92 -8.79 1.04 -6.19
CA SER A 92 -8.52 -0.40 -6.38
C SER A 92 -7.07 -0.65 -6.79
N GLU A 93 -6.54 0.15 -7.71
CA GLU A 93 -5.15 0.09 -8.15
C GLU A 93 -4.19 0.40 -6.98
N HIS A 94 -4.44 1.48 -6.24
CA HIS A 94 -3.62 1.88 -5.10
C HIS A 94 -3.56 0.81 -4.02
N ALA A 95 -4.71 0.17 -3.69
CA ALA A 95 -4.74 -0.93 -2.73
C ALA A 95 -3.84 -2.10 -3.17
N SER A 96 -3.90 -2.48 -4.45
CA SER A 96 -3.04 -3.54 -4.99
C SER A 96 -1.55 -3.18 -4.94
N VAL A 97 -1.18 -1.92 -5.23
CA VAL A 97 0.21 -1.44 -5.17
C VAL A 97 0.76 -1.44 -3.75
N VAL A 98 -0.04 -0.97 -2.78
CA VAL A 98 0.34 -0.95 -1.36
C VAL A 98 0.54 -2.37 -0.83
N ASP A 99 -0.36 -3.30 -1.16
CA ASP A 99 -0.25 -4.70 -0.76
C ASP A 99 1.01 -5.37 -1.35
N ALA A 100 1.30 -5.11 -2.63
CA ALA A 100 2.53 -5.59 -3.26
C ALA A 100 3.79 -5.04 -2.57
N ALA A 101 3.82 -3.74 -2.26
CA ALA A 101 4.94 -3.10 -1.56
C ALA A 101 5.15 -3.70 -0.16
N ARG A 102 4.06 -4.01 0.56
CA ARG A 102 4.09 -4.70 1.85
C ARG A 102 4.66 -6.11 1.72
N GLN A 103 4.17 -6.91 0.76
CA GLN A 103 4.60 -8.29 0.57
C GLN A 103 6.10 -8.38 0.22
N VAL A 104 6.60 -7.46 -0.62
CA VAL A 104 8.03 -7.35 -0.94
C VAL A 104 8.85 -7.03 0.32
N SER A 105 8.38 -6.09 1.14
CA SER A 105 9.06 -5.71 2.39
C SER A 105 9.14 -6.87 3.38
N GLU A 106 8.04 -7.60 3.58
CA GLU A 106 8.00 -8.78 4.45
C GLU A 106 8.87 -9.93 3.92
N GLY A 107 8.89 -10.14 2.60
CA GLY A 107 9.73 -11.13 1.95
C GLY A 107 11.22 -10.85 2.14
N LEU A 108 11.64 -9.59 1.94
CA LEU A 108 13.02 -9.17 2.18
C LEU A 108 13.44 -9.36 3.64
N VAL A 109 12.58 -8.99 4.61
CA VAL A 109 12.85 -9.23 6.04
C VAL A 109 12.96 -10.72 6.34
N ARG A 110 12.07 -11.56 5.80
CA ARG A 110 12.12 -13.02 5.98
C ARG A 110 13.39 -13.61 5.39
N THR A 111 13.79 -13.18 4.19
CA THR A 111 15.03 -13.63 3.55
C THR A 111 16.23 -13.20 4.38
N ILE A 112 16.30 -11.94 4.82
CA ILE A 112 17.39 -11.46 5.70
C ILE A 112 17.41 -12.25 7.02
N ALA A 113 16.26 -12.51 7.64
CA ALA A 113 16.18 -13.31 8.85
C ALA A 113 16.64 -14.76 8.64
N ALA A 114 16.27 -15.37 7.51
CA ALA A 114 16.70 -16.72 7.13
C ALA A 114 18.21 -16.77 6.85
N GLU A 115 18.75 -15.79 6.13
CA GLU A 115 20.19 -15.66 5.85
C GLU A 115 20.99 -15.44 7.15
N VAL A 116 20.52 -14.59 8.07
CA VAL A 116 21.16 -14.37 9.37
C VAL A 116 21.10 -15.63 10.24
N ALA A 117 19.98 -16.36 10.23
CA ALA A 117 19.86 -17.64 10.94
C ALA A 117 20.79 -18.71 10.34
N GLY A 118 20.86 -18.80 9.01
CA GLY A 118 21.77 -19.69 8.28
C GLY A 118 23.25 -19.35 8.52
N ALA A 119 23.62 -18.07 8.49
CA ALA A 119 24.97 -17.59 8.78
C ALA A 119 25.38 -17.86 10.24
N ARG A 120 24.45 -17.72 11.21
CA ARG A 120 24.69 -18.11 12.61
C ARG A 120 24.87 -19.62 12.76
N ALA A 121 24.10 -20.43 12.04
CA ALA A 121 24.25 -21.88 12.05
C ALA A 121 25.58 -22.36 11.43
N GLN A 122 26.08 -21.65 10.41
CA GLN A 122 27.40 -21.89 9.81
C GLN A 122 28.56 -21.37 10.68
N GLY A 123 28.32 -20.36 11.52
CA GLY A 123 29.29 -19.77 12.44
C GLY A 123 29.55 -20.55 13.74
N VAL A 124 28.87 -21.67 14.00
CA VAL A 124 29.13 -22.53 15.19
C VAL A 124 30.30 -23.50 14.98
N GLY A 125 31.05 -23.35 13.88
CA GLY A 125 32.09 -24.27 13.46
C GLY A 125 33.54 -23.80 13.64
N TYR A 126 33.91 -23.00 14.65
CA TYR A 126 35.28 -22.95 15.17
C TYR A 126 35.26 -22.50 16.63
N GLY A 127 35.25 -23.46 17.56
CA GLY A 127 35.34 -23.19 18.99
C GLY A 127 36.69 -22.61 19.38
N ALA A 128 36.70 -21.59 20.23
CA ALA A 128 37.89 -21.02 20.88
C ALA A 128 38.50 -21.95 21.96
N SER A 129 38.46 -23.25 21.73
CA SER A 129 39.17 -24.26 22.51
C SER A 129 39.63 -25.35 21.55
N GLY A 130 40.84 -25.17 20.99
CA GLY A 130 41.46 -26.16 20.15
C GLY A 130 41.58 -27.51 20.87
N ARG A 131 40.68 -28.44 20.56
CA ARG A 131 40.87 -29.89 20.70
C ARG A 131 40.13 -30.58 19.57
N ALA A 132 40.89 -31.18 18.67
CA ALA A 132 40.37 -32.21 17.78
C ALA A 132 39.86 -33.35 18.66
N THR A 133 38.62 -33.78 18.45
CA THR A 133 38.18 -35.06 18.99
C THR A 133 38.89 -36.15 18.19
N GLU A 134 39.91 -36.71 18.84
CA GLU A 134 40.60 -37.92 18.44
C GLU A 134 39.61 -39.08 18.62
N GLY A 135 38.93 -39.41 17.51
CA GLY A 135 37.99 -40.52 17.42
C GLY A 135 38.64 -41.71 16.75
N ASP A 136 39.48 -42.39 17.52
CA ASP A 136 39.91 -43.80 17.43
C ASP A 136 40.40 -44.36 16.08
N GLY A 137 41.72 -44.58 16.03
CA GLY A 137 42.39 -45.32 14.98
C GLY A 137 42.05 -46.81 15.03
N ARG A 138 41.19 -47.27 14.11
CA ARG A 138 41.29 -48.62 13.56
C ARG A 138 41.44 -48.56 12.05
N ALA A 139 42.70 -48.57 11.63
CA ALA A 139 43.09 -48.94 10.29
C ALA A 139 42.62 -50.37 9.98
N VAL A 140 41.82 -50.54 8.92
CA VAL A 140 41.84 -51.75 8.09
C VAL A 140 41.79 -51.29 6.64
N ALA A 141 42.94 -51.39 5.97
CA ALA A 141 43.08 -51.26 4.53
C ALA A 141 42.48 -52.49 3.84
N LEU A 142 41.76 -52.31 2.72
CA LEU A 142 41.65 -53.32 1.65
C LEU A 142 41.13 -52.70 0.33
N ASN A 143 42.09 -52.22 -0.47
CA ASN A 143 42.34 -52.58 -1.88
C ASN A 143 41.13 -52.79 -2.85
N ARG A 144 41.06 -51.96 -3.90
CA ARG A 144 41.19 -52.33 -5.35
C ARG A 144 40.12 -51.79 -6.34
N LYS A 145 40.64 -51.24 -7.47
CA LYS A 145 40.11 -50.99 -8.84
C LYS A 145 39.19 -49.77 -9.04
N ALA A 146 39.34 -48.95 -10.08
CA ALA A 146 39.97 -49.14 -11.40
C ALA A 146 40.96 -48.02 -11.77
#